data_AF-A0A966N5K1-F1
#
_entry.id   AF-A0A966N5K1-F1
#
_cell.length_a   1.000
_cell.length_b   1.000
_cell.length_c   1.000
_cell.angle_alpha   90.00
_cell.angle_beta   90.00
_cell.angle_gamma   90.00
#
_symmetry.space_group_name_H-M   'P 1'
#
loop_
_entity.id
_entity.type
_entity.pdbx_description
1 polymer ?
#
loop_
_entity_poly.entity_id
_entity_poly.type
_entity_poly.pdbx_seq_one_letter_code
_entity_poly.pdbx_strand_id
1 'polypeptide(L)'
;MSQLIDPRPLEPPDDFVDEACHLVVSSSLGIYVPQYFTENNERTKDVSEWAWDTCKLGPEQEFYWEAWELILSNYEFFEHGPDDLTYRYSLQHHEDLFLICEPYLESDYDA
;
A
#
# COMPACT_ATOMS: atom_id res chain seq x y z
N MET A 1 -5.26 20.91 -47.88
CA MET A 1 -5.02 21.74 -46.67
C MET A 1 -4.69 20.77 -45.55
N SER A 2 -3.40 20.46 -45.37
CA SER A 2 -2.95 19.56 -44.29
C SER A 2 -2.75 20.40 -43.04
N GLN A 3 -3.54 20.16 -42.00
CA GLN A 3 -3.24 20.69 -40.68
C GLN A 3 -2.23 19.74 -40.02
N LEU A 4 -1.04 20.28 -39.73
CA LEU A 4 -0.08 19.66 -38.83
C LEU A 4 -0.76 19.47 -37.48
N ILE A 5 -0.88 18.22 -37.04
CA ILE A 5 -1.19 17.89 -35.65
C ILE A 5 0.12 18.09 -34.90
N ASP A 6 0.18 19.16 -34.09
CA ASP A 6 1.27 19.40 -33.15
C ASP A 6 1.40 18.20 -32.21
N PRO A 7 2.58 17.56 -32.08
CA PRO A 7 2.83 16.61 -31.02
C PRO A 7 3.09 17.41 -29.74
N ARG A 8 2.03 17.95 -29.14
CA ARG A 8 2.14 18.42 -27.76
C ARG A 8 2.40 17.19 -26.88
N PRO A 9 3.45 17.20 -26.03
CA PRO A 9 3.57 16.22 -24.96
C PRO A 9 2.25 16.21 -24.20
N LEU A 10 1.69 15.03 -23.94
CA LEU A 10 0.57 14.88 -23.03
C LEU A 10 1.05 15.42 -21.68
N GLU A 11 0.69 16.66 -21.36
CA GLU A 11 0.85 17.18 -20.01
C GLU A 11 -0.01 16.26 -19.13
N PRO A 12 0.58 15.63 -18.11
CA PRO A 12 -0.20 14.81 -17.20
C PRO A 12 -1.32 15.69 -16.63
N PRO A 13 -2.54 15.15 -16.48
CA PRO A 13 -3.65 15.91 -15.91
C PRO A 13 -3.23 16.49 -14.56
N ASP A 14 -3.68 17.72 -14.26
CA ASP A 14 -3.42 18.44 -13.00
C ASP A 14 -3.84 17.66 -11.72
N ASP A 15 -4.52 16.52 -11.89
CA ASP A 15 -4.90 15.58 -10.85
C ASP A 15 -3.87 14.44 -10.64
N PHE A 16 -2.66 14.54 -11.20
CA PHE A 16 -1.54 13.70 -10.75
C PHE A 16 -1.22 14.08 -9.30
N VAL A 17 -1.92 13.41 -8.37
CA VAL A 17 -1.79 13.61 -6.94
C VAL A 17 -0.34 13.37 -6.57
N ASP A 18 0.33 14.45 -6.21
CA ASP A 18 1.68 14.49 -5.66
C ASP A 18 1.63 13.89 -4.24
N GLU A 19 1.40 12.57 -4.13
CA GLU A 19 1.55 11.80 -2.89
C GLU A 19 1.35 10.29 -3.21
N ALA A 20 2.40 9.63 -3.69
CA ALA A 20 2.47 8.17 -3.83
C ALA A 20 2.48 7.43 -2.47
N CYS A 21 1.97 8.06 -1.41
CA CYS A 21 2.11 7.66 -0.02
C CYS A 21 0.92 8.18 0.80
N HIS A 22 0.19 7.27 1.44
CA HIS A 22 -0.95 7.59 2.30
C HIS A 22 -0.61 7.27 3.76
N LEU A 23 -0.73 8.26 4.64
CA LEU A 23 -0.59 8.04 6.08
C LEU A 23 -1.75 7.16 6.59
N VAL A 24 -1.43 5.99 7.14
CA VAL A 24 -2.39 5.05 7.73
C VAL A 24 -2.52 5.28 9.23
N VAL A 25 -1.36 5.38 9.91
CA VAL A 25 -1.30 5.49 11.36
C VAL A 25 -0.15 6.41 11.76
N SER A 26 -0.46 7.40 12.58
CA SER A 26 0.54 8.25 13.23
C SER A 26 1.24 7.49 14.36
N SER A 27 2.56 7.69 14.44
CA SER A 27 3.49 7.27 15.49
C SER A 27 3.04 7.60 16.91
N SER A 28 2.08 8.51 17.08
CA SER A 28 1.41 8.79 18.35
C SER A 28 0.77 7.56 19.01
N LEU A 29 0.45 6.50 18.25
CA LEU A 29 -0.01 5.22 18.81
C LEU A 29 1.12 4.35 19.38
N GLY A 30 2.39 4.69 19.07
CA GLY A 30 3.58 4.01 19.58
C GLY A 30 3.56 2.51 19.32
N ILE A 31 3.70 1.72 20.38
CA ILE A 31 3.73 0.25 20.28
C ILE A 31 2.42 -0.38 19.80
N TYR A 32 1.32 0.39 19.77
CA TYR A 32 0.00 -0.11 19.37
C TYR A 32 -0.28 0.08 17.88
N VAL A 33 0.65 0.63 17.09
CA VAL A 33 0.49 0.78 15.62
C VAL A 33 0.10 -0.54 14.94
N PRO A 34 0.78 -1.69 15.19
CA PRO A 34 0.41 -2.96 14.54
C PRO A 34 -0.99 -3.45 14.95
N GLN A 35 -1.36 -3.26 16.22
CA GLN A 35 -2.68 -3.63 16.72
C GLN A 35 -3.77 -2.76 16.08
N TYR A 36 -3.59 -1.45 16.08
CA TYR A 36 -4.52 -0.52 15.46
C TYR A 36 -4.69 -0.84 13.97
N PHE A 37 -3.60 -1.11 13.26
CA PHE A 37 -3.66 -1.49 11.85
C PHE A 37 -4.49 -2.75 11.63
N THR A 38 -4.22 -3.83 12.37
CA THR A 38 -4.91 -5.12 12.20
C THR A 38 -6.36 -5.14 12.69
N GLU A 39 -6.76 -4.20 13.55
CA GLU A 39 -8.15 -4.00 13.98
C GLU A 39 -8.99 -3.23 12.95
N ASN A 40 -8.37 -2.34 12.16
CA ASN A 40 -9.07 -1.40 11.28
C ASN A 40 -8.92 -1.71 9.78
N ASN A 41 -8.12 -2.72 9.42
CA ASN A 41 -7.90 -3.11 8.03
C ASN A 41 -8.25 -4.59 7.81
N GLU A 42 -8.33 -5.00 6.55
CA GLU A 42 -8.52 -6.40 6.18
C GLU A 42 -7.18 -7.08 5.93
N ARG A 43 -7.09 -8.37 6.32
CA ARG A 43 -5.95 -9.22 6.03
C ARG A 43 -5.94 -9.58 4.55
N THR A 44 -4.81 -9.40 3.88
CA THR A 44 -4.62 -9.85 2.50
C THR A 44 -4.22 -11.34 2.48
N LYS A 45 -4.41 -12.01 1.35
CA LYS A 45 -4.18 -13.47 1.23
C LYS A 45 -2.73 -13.88 1.54
N ASP A 46 -1.77 -13.00 1.22
CA ASP A 46 -0.33 -13.26 1.32
C ASP A 46 0.20 -12.99 2.74
N VAL A 47 -0.59 -12.33 3.59
CA VAL A 47 -0.26 -12.09 4.99
C VAL A 47 -0.67 -13.28 5.85
N SER A 48 0.27 -13.75 6.68
CA SER A 48 0.05 -14.90 7.54
C SER A 48 -1.05 -14.66 8.58
N GLU A 49 -1.94 -15.65 8.76
CA GLU A 49 -3.05 -15.57 9.72
C GLU A 49 -2.54 -15.46 11.16
N TRP A 50 -1.53 -16.24 11.55
CA TRP A 50 -0.98 -16.18 12.90
C TRP A 50 -0.38 -14.79 13.20
N ALA A 51 0.31 -14.19 12.23
CA ALA A 51 0.92 -12.88 12.41
C ALA A 51 -0.16 -11.81 12.60
N TRP A 52 -1.22 -11.90 11.79
CA TRP A 52 -2.39 -11.02 11.90
C TRP A 52 -3.06 -11.12 13.28
N ASP A 53 -3.34 -12.34 13.74
CA ASP A 53 -3.99 -12.58 15.02
C ASP A 53 -3.11 -12.16 16.21
N THR A 54 -1.80 -12.43 16.16
CA THR A 54 -0.84 -11.98 17.17
C THR A 54 -0.83 -10.45 17.29
N CYS A 55 -0.75 -9.74 16.16
CA CYS A 55 -0.76 -8.28 16.19
C CYS A 55 -2.10 -7.70 16.68
N LYS A 56 -3.22 -8.36 16.35
CA LYS A 56 -4.56 -7.94 16.78
C LYS A 56 -4.80 -8.08 18.28
N LEU A 57 -4.13 -9.04 18.93
CA LEU A 57 -4.19 -9.22 20.38
C LEU A 57 -3.35 -8.19 21.17
N GLY A 58 -2.39 -7.53 20.52
CA GLY A 58 -1.63 -6.41 21.09
C GLY A 58 -0.20 -6.74 21.54
N PRO A 59 0.56 -5.72 22.00
CA PRO A 59 2.02 -5.78 22.17
C PRO A 59 2.52 -6.72 23.29
N GLU A 60 1.62 -7.21 24.13
CA GLU A 60 1.95 -8.17 25.19
C GLU A 60 2.10 -9.61 24.67
N GLN A 61 1.76 -9.87 23.40
CA GLN A 61 1.91 -11.20 22.82
C GLN A 61 3.37 -11.58 22.56
N GLU A 62 3.65 -12.86 22.71
CA GLU A 62 4.92 -13.43 22.28
C GLU A 62 5.06 -13.27 20.75
N PHE A 63 6.25 -12.90 20.30
CA PHE A 63 6.58 -12.65 18.90
C PHE A 63 5.81 -11.50 18.24
N TYR A 64 5.31 -10.53 19.01
CA TYR A 64 4.52 -9.41 18.48
C TYR A 64 5.24 -8.63 17.38
N TRP A 65 6.53 -8.32 17.58
CA TRP A 65 7.30 -7.54 16.62
C TRP A 65 7.68 -8.35 15.38
N GLU A 66 7.99 -9.64 15.56
CA GLU A 66 8.25 -10.58 14.47
C GLU A 66 7.01 -10.82 13.61
N ALA A 67 5.83 -10.93 14.25
CA ALA A 67 4.55 -10.95 13.56
C ALA A 67 4.36 -9.68 12.72
N TRP A 68 4.67 -8.51 13.30
CA TRP A 68 4.54 -7.24 12.59
C TRP A 68 5.48 -7.13 11.39
N GLU A 69 6.74 -7.55 11.52
CA GLU A 69 7.70 -7.59 10.41
C GLU A 69 7.21 -8.47 9.25
N LEU A 70 6.55 -9.59 9.56
CA LEU A 70 5.95 -10.45 8.54
C LEU A 70 4.75 -9.81 7.87
N ILE A 71 3.92 -9.05 8.60
CA ILE A 71 2.84 -8.29 7.98
C ILE A 71 3.44 -7.22 7.07
N LEU A 72 4.37 -6.41 7.55
CA LEU A 72 5.02 -5.34 6.76
C LEU A 72 5.65 -5.87 5.46
N SER A 73 6.26 -7.05 5.51
CA SER A 73 6.95 -7.64 4.34
C SER A 73 6.01 -8.25 3.31
N ASN A 74 4.77 -8.58 3.67
CA ASN A 74 3.85 -9.34 2.82
C ASN A 74 2.51 -8.63 2.55
N TYR A 75 2.24 -7.50 3.22
CA TYR A 75 1.00 -6.77 3.05
C TYR A 75 1.03 -5.98 1.75
N GLU A 76 0.35 -6.52 0.74
CA GLU A 76 0.05 -5.83 -0.50
C GLU A 76 -1.43 -6.00 -0.87
N PHE A 77 -2.04 -4.95 -1.39
CA PHE A 77 -3.34 -5.05 -2.07
C PHE A 77 -3.34 -4.25 -3.37
N PHE A 78 -4.27 -4.61 -4.24
CA PHE A 78 -4.40 -4.02 -5.58
C PHE A 78 -5.75 -3.34 -5.71
N GLU A 79 -5.76 -2.15 -6.30
CA GLU A 79 -6.97 -1.39 -6.60
C GLU A 79 -6.99 -1.05 -8.09
N HIS A 80 -8.13 -1.27 -8.74
CA HIS A 80 -8.32 -0.86 -10.13
C HIS A 80 -8.77 0.60 -10.15
N GLY A 81 -7.94 1.45 -10.74
CA GLY A 81 -8.25 2.85 -10.94
C GLY A 81 -8.86 3.14 -12.31
N PRO A 82 -8.93 4.42 -12.69
CA PRO A 82 -9.38 4.82 -14.03
C PRO A 82 -8.41 4.34 -15.12
N ASP A 83 -8.91 4.23 -16.35
CA ASP A 83 -8.14 3.93 -17.56
C ASP A 83 -7.40 2.58 -17.56
N ASP A 84 -8.02 1.54 -16.97
CA ASP A 84 -7.48 0.19 -16.86
C ASP A 84 -6.12 0.09 -16.11
N LEU A 85 -5.77 1.14 -15.34
CA LEU A 85 -4.61 1.13 -14.47
C LEU A 85 -4.91 0.34 -13.19
N THR A 86 -4.00 -0.52 -12.79
CA THR A 86 -4.01 -1.16 -11.48
C THR A 86 -2.96 -0.49 -10.61
N TYR A 87 -3.30 -0.20 -9.36
CA TYR A 87 -2.38 0.36 -8.37
C TYR A 87 -2.05 -0.73 -7.34
N ARG A 88 -0.77 -0.86 -7.02
CA ARG A 88 -0.29 -1.70 -5.93
C ARG A 88 -0.04 -0.83 -4.71
N TYR A 89 -0.61 -1.22 -3.58
CA TYR A 89 -0.37 -0.59 -2.29
C TYR A 89 0.44 -1.53 -1.40
N SER A 90 1.52 -1.03 -0.82
CA SER A 90 2.41 -1.76 0.10
C SER A 90 2.62 -0.98 1.40
N LEU A 91 2.81 -1.67 2.52
CA LEU A 91 3.08 -0.99 3.79
C LEU A 91 4.54 -0.58 3.93
N GLN A 92 4.74 0.64 4.44
CA GLN A 92 6.05 1.13 4.88
C GLN A 92 5.92 1.73 6.28
N HIS A 93 6.81 1.36 7.19
CA HIS A 93 6.82 1.87 8.56
C HIS A 93 8.15 2.57 8.85
N HIS A 94 8.10 3.90 9.05
CA HIS A 94 9.25 4.72 9.41
C HIS A 94 8.79 5.84 10.35
N GLU A 95 8.77 5.52 11.65
CA GLU A 95 8.09 6.26 12.72
C GLU A 95 6.55 6.20 12.59
N ASP A 96 6.01 6.68 11.48
CA ASP A 96 4.61 6.55 11.09
C ASP A 96 4.40 5.35 10.13
N LEU A 97 3.16 4.88 10.03
CA LEU A 97 2.75 3.82 9.09
C LEU A 97 2.13 4.43 7.84
N PHE A 98 2.66 4.08 6.68
CA PHE A 98 2.21 4.55 5.38
C PHE A 98 1.83 3.39 4.45
N LEU A 99 0.93 3.67 3.51
CA LEU A 99 0.71 2.86 2.31
C LEU A 99 1.36 3.56 1.13
N ILE A 100 2.33 2.91 0.51
CA ILE A 100 2.98 3.39 -0.70
C ILE A 100 2.20 2.87 -1.90
N CYS A 101 1.73 3.79 -2.74
CA CYS A 101 0.96 3.51 -3.94
C CYS A 101 1.88 3.59 -5.17
N GLU A 102 1.93 2.51 -5.95
CA GLU A 102 2.70 2.44 -7.18
C GLU A 102 1.82 1.95 -8.34
N PRO A 103 1.94 2.55 -9.54
CA PRO A 103 1.25 2.04 -10.71
C PRO A 103 1.79 0.64 -11.05
N TYR A 104 0.87 -0.31 -11.17
CA TYR A 104 1.13 -1.69 -11.52
C TYR A 104 0.65 -1.95 -12.95
N LEU A 105 1.61 -2.05 -13.87
CA LEU A 105 1.37 -2.54 -15.22
C LEU A 105 1.53 -4.06 -15.18
N GLU A 106 0.44 -4.81 -15.26
CA GLU A 106 0.52 -6.21 -15.68
C GLU A 106 1.15 -6.20 -17.07
N SER A 107 2.42 -6.58 -17.15
CA SER A 107 3.08 -6.62 -18.44
C SER A 107 2.49 -7.80 -19.20
N ASP A 108 1.70 -7.53 -20.24
CA ASP A 108 1.18 -8.52 -21.21
C ASP A 108 2.31 -9.18 -22.04
N TYR A 109 3.52 -9.29 -21.52
CA TYR A 109 4.59 -10.08 -22.10
C TYR A 109 4.43 -11.55 -21.72
N ASP A 110 3.31 -12.15 -22.12
CA ASP A 110 3.25 -13.58 -22.38
C ASP A 110 3.87 -13.84 -23.77
N ALA A 111 5.06 -14.42 -23.76
CA ALA A 111 5.72 -15.02 -24.93
C ALA A 111 5.86 -16.53 -24.72
#